data_AF-A0A9K3K7F2-F1
#
_entry.id   AF-A0A9K3K7F2-F1
#
_cell.length_a   1.000
_cell.length_b   1.000
_cell.length_c   1.000
_cell.angle_alpha   90.00
_cell.angle_beta   90.00
_cell.angle_gamma   90.00
#
_symmetry.space_group_name_H-M   'P 1'
#
loop_
_entity.id
_entity.type
_entity.pdbx_description
1 polymer ?
#
loop_
_entity_poly.entity_id
_entity_poly.type
_entity_poly.pdbx_seq_one_letter_code
_entity_poly.pdbx_strand_id
1 'polypeptide(L)'
;MGNLLGKEKPLKEVLRENKRMITRAIRELDREKMQLEKEEKRLTIEIKKAAKEQQMTSVKIMAKDLVRTRQYITKFIEMRSHLQGCSLKLQTVKSHHAMAEAMKSTAKAMHKMNKAVDVPAINKMMADFEKENAKTEIMQEIMGDTIDDALGDENNEEEEEQIVNQVLDEIGISFGEELPQASAMGTPGQMEASPGKVAVVEADDPALSELEARLNNLKR
;
A
#
# COMPACT_ATOMS: atom_id res chain seq x y z
N MET A 1 -9.48 -47.34 -1.49
CA MET A 1 -10.19 -47.37 -2.79
C MET A 1 -10.46 -45.92 -3.17
N GLY A 2 -9.81 -45.25 -4.11
CA GLY A 2 -9.38 -45.69 -5.43
C GLY A 2 -10.27 -45.02 -6.49
N ASN A 3 -10.29 -43.68 -6.54
CA ASN A 3 -10.96 -42.93 -7.61
C ASN A 3 -10.11 -43.04 -8.88
N LEU A 4 -10.20 -44.17 -9.57
CA LEU A 4 -9.36 -44.53 -10.72
C LEU A 4 -10.01 -44.22 -12.08
N LEU A 5 -11.03 -43.36 -12.13
CA LEU A 5 -11.69 -42.96 -13.38
C LEU A 5 -12.22 -41.51 -13.29
N GLY A 6 -11.38 -40.59 -12.82
CA GLY A 6 -11.73 -39.17 -12.77
C GLY A 6 -11.65 -38.55 -14.17
N LYS A 7 -12.80 -38.35 -14.83
CA LYS A 7 -12.86 -37.49 -16.02
C LYS A 7 -12.25 -36.14 -15.65
N GLU A 8 -11.31 -35.65 -16.45
CA GLU A 8 -10.75 -34.31 -16.28
C GLU A 8 -11.89 -33.30 -16.15
N LYS A 9 -11.84 -32.46 -15.12
CA LYS A 9 -12.85 -31.43 -14.89
C LYS A 9 -12.92 -30.56 -16.16
N PRO A 10 -14.12 -30.25 -16.69
CA PRO A 10 -14.23 -29.40 -17.86
C PRO A 10 -13.58 -28.04 -17.59
N LEU A 11 -12.90 -27.45 -18.59
CA LEU A 11 -12.13 -26.21 -18.41
C LEU A 11 -12.95 -25.10 -17.73
N LYS A 12 -14.24 -24.98 -18.08
CA LYS A 12 -15.18 -24.03 -17.45
C LYS A 12 -15.31 -24.21 -15.94
N GLU A 13 -15.27 -25.44 -15.43
CA GLU A 13 -15.33 -25.75 -14.01
C GLU A 13 -14.01 -25.42 -13.31
N VAL A 14 -12.88 -25.77 -13.92
CA VAL A 14 -11.53 -25.41 -13.43
C VAL A 14 -11.37 -23.89 -13.33
N LEU A 15 -11.76 -23.14 -14.37
CA LEU A 15 -11.73 -21.67 -14.36
C LEU A 15 -12.62 -21.08 -13.25
N ARG A 16 -13.77 -21.70 -12.95
CA ARG A 16 -14.67 -21.25 -11.88
C ARG A 16 -14.09 -21.53 -10.50
N GLU A 17 -13.48 -22.70 -10.31
CA GLU A 17 -12.82 -23.10 -9.06
C GLU A 17 -11.62 -22.20 -8.76
N ASN A 18 -10.73 -21.99 -9.75
CA ASN A 18 -9.58 -21.10 -9.63
C ASN A 18 -9.99 -19.66 -9.30
N LYS A 19 -11.05 -19.13 -9.95
CA LYS A 19 -11.57 -17.79 -9.62
C LYS A 19 -12.01 -17.70 -8.16
N ARG A 20 -12.67 -18.73 -7.64
CA ARG A 20 -13.10 -18.79 -6.24
C ARG A 20 -11.91 -18.87 -5.29
N MET A 21 -10.89 -19.67 -5.61
CA MET A 21 -9.67 -19.76 -4.81
C MET A 21 -8.94 -18.42 -4.74
N ILE A 22 -8.72 -17.76 -5.88
CA ILE A 22 -8.11 -16.43 -5.95
C ILE A 22 -8.92 -15.42 -5.13
N THR A 23 -10.25 -15.41 -5.26
CA THR A 23 -11.11 -14.48 -4.50
C THR A 23 -11.05 -14.74 -2.99
N ARG A 24 -10.91 -16.01 -2.57
CA ARG A 24 -10.73 -16.35 -1.15
C ARG A 24 -9.38 -15.88 -0.63
N ALA A 25 -8.31 -16.14 -1.37
CA ALA A 25 -6.96 -15.71 -1.04
C ALA A 25 -6.87 -14.18 -0.92
N ILE A 26 -7.45 -13.42 -1.85
CA ILE A 26 -7.53 -11.94 -1.76
C ILE A 26 -8.15 -11.49 -0.44
N ARG A 27 -9.28 -12.10 -0.03
CA ARG A 27 -9.94 -11.76 1.24
C ARG A 27 -9.13 -12.14 2.47
N GLU A 28 -8.31 -13.17 2.37
CA GLU A 28 -7.42 -13.60 3.44
C GLU A 28 -6.26 -12.63 3.60
N LEU A 29 -5.62 -12.24 2.49
CA LEU A 29 -4.60 -11.17 2.47
C LEU A 29 -5.15 -9.85 3.03
N ASP A 30 -6.37 -9.45 2.65
CA ASP A 30 -7.01 -8.23 3.18
C ASP A 30 -7.24 -8.32 4.71
N ARG A 31 -7.53 -9.51 5.24
CA ARG A 31 -7.70 -9.72 6.70
C ARG A 31 -6.37 -9.67 7.43
N GLU A 32 -5.33 -10.30 6.89
CA GLU A 32 -3.98 -10.29 7.47
C GLU A 32 -3.39 -8.88 7.46
N LYS A 33 -3.52 -8.15 6.34
CA LYS A 33 -3.18 -6.73 6.25
C LYS A 33 -3.85 -5.91 7.36
N MET A 34 -5.15 -6.10 7.57
CA MET A 34 -5.88 -5.37 8.61
C MET A 34 -5.40 -5.71 10.03
N GLN A 35 -4.92 -6.94 10.26
CA GLN A 35 -4.33 -7.32 11.55
C GLN A 35 -2.98 -6.62 11.74
N LEU A 36 -2.13 -6.61 10.72
CA LEU A 36 -0.84 -5.91 10.74
C LEU A 36 -1.01 -4.39 10.92
N GLU A 37 -1.99 -3.77 10.29
CA GLU A 37 -2.29 -2.33 10.49
C GLU A 37 -2.73 -2.02 11.94
N LYS A 38 -3.39 -2.95 12.62
CA LYS A 38 -3.73 -2.80 14.05
C LYS A 38 -2.49 -2.96 14.91
N GLU A 39 -1.62 -3.91 14.58
CA GLU A 39 -0.35 -4.13 15.26
C GLU A 39 0.60 -2.93 15.09
N GLU A 40 0.69 -2.36 13.89
CA GLU A 40 1.44 -1.13 13.62
C GLU A 40 1.00 0.01 14.56
N LYS A 41 -0.32 0.21 14.70
CA LYS A 41 -0.88 1.22 15.61
C LYS A 41 -0.55 0.91 17.07
N ARG A 42 -0.60 -0.36 17.48
CA ARG A 42 -0.23 -0.79 18.83
C ARG A 42 1.25 -0.49 19.11
N LEU A 43 2.14 -0.93 18.22
CA LEU A 43 3.59 -0.70 18.30
C LEU A 43 3.91 0.80 18.36
N THR A 44 3.22 1.63 17.57
CA THR A 44 3.39 3.08 17.60
C THR A 44 3.10 3.67 19.00
N ILE A 45 2.04 3.19 19.68
CA ILE A 45 1.70 3.63 21.04
C ILE A 45 2.73 3.13 22.05
N GLU A 46 3.16 1.88 21.94
CA GLU A 46 4.16 1.27 22.82
C GLU A 46 5.53 1.95 22.71
N ILE A 47 5.97 2.27 21.48
CA ILE A 47 7.18 3.06 21.21
C ILE A 47 7.06 4.45 21.85
N LYS A 48 5.92 5.13 21.69
CA LYS A 48 5.66 6.42 22.34
C LYS A 48 5.82 6.36 23.85
N LYS A 49 5.29 5.31 24.48
CA LYS A 49 5.37 5.12 25.93
C LYS A 49 6.80 4.83 26.38
N ALA A 50 7.49 3.90 25.73
CA ALA A 50 8.86 3.52 26.10
C ALA A 50 9.87 4.65 25.88
N ALA A 51 9.67 5.48 24.86
CA ALA A 51 10.51 6.67 24.62
C ALA A 51 10.36 7.69 25.75
N LYS A 52 9.13 7.96 26.23
CA LYS A 52 8.89 8.83 27.39
C LYS A 52 9.51 8.29 28.68
N GLU A 53 9.53 6.97 28.84
CA GLU A 53 10.19 6.28 29.95
C GLU A 53 11.73 6.17 29.78
N GLN A 54 12.29 6.76 28.72
CA GLN A 54 13.73 6.74 28.39
C GLN A 54 14.32 5.32 28.23
N GLN A 55 13.48 4.33 27.89
CA GLN A 55 13.90 2.94 27.68
C GLN A 55 14.40 2.73 26.24
N MET A 56 15.52 3.35 25.89
CA MET A 56 16.02 3.41 24.50
C MET A 56 16.31 2.03 23.88
N THR A 57 16.74 1.03 24.66
CA THR A 57 16.92 -0.34 24.16
C THR A 57 15.60 -0.97 23.71
N SER A 58 14.52 -0.74 24.46
CA SER A 58 13.17 -1.22 24.12
C SER A 58 12.64 -0.50 22.87
N VAL A 59 12.84 0.82 22.80
CA VAL A 59 12.50 1.65 21.64
C VAL A 59 13.21 1.15 20.38
N LYS A 60 14.51 0.84 20.43
CA LYS A 60 15.29 0.33 19.29
C LYS A 60 14.72 -1.00 18.77
N ILE A 61 14.35 -1.92 19.67
CA ILE A 61 13.75 -3.22 19.26
C ILE A 61 12.37 -3.00 18.63
N MET A 62 11.49 -2.25 19.30
CA MET A 62 10.13 -2.03 18.81
C MET A 62 10.09 -1.22 17.51
N ALA A 63 11.02 -0.29 17.30
CA ALA A 63 11.14 0.45 16.04
C ALA A 63 11.49 -0.48 14.86
N LYS A 64 12.39 -1.45 15.06
CA LYS A 64 12.68 -2.48 14.04
C LYS A 64 11.43 -3.30 13.71
N ASP A 65 10.68 -3.70 14.73
CA ASP A 65 9.44 -4.46 14.54
C ASP A 65 8.37 -3.62 13.81
N LEU A 66 8.26 -2.32 14.11
CA LEU A 66 7.37 -1.41 13.39
C LEU A 66 7.73 -1.33 11.89
N VAL A 67 9.00 -1.20 11.56
CA VAL A 67 9.48 -1.13 10.17
C VAL A 67 9.21 -2.43 9.44
N ARG A 68 9.50 -3.58 10.06
CA ARG A 68 9.15 -4.90 9.52
C ARG A 68 7.65 -5.01 9.27
N THR A 69 6.81 -4.62 10.22
CA THR A 69 5.35 -4.65 10.07
C THR A 69 4.89 -3.79 8.88
N ARG A 70 5.44 -2.58 8.70
CA ARG A 70 5.15 -1.72 7.54
C ARG A 70 5.59 -2.33 6.20
N GLN A 71 6.77 -2.96 6.18
CA GLN A 71 7.24 -3.70 5.01
C GLN A 71 6.30 -4.87 4.67
N TYR A 72 5.86 -5.64 5.68
CA TYR A 72 4.88 -6.70 5.47
C TYR A 72 3.55 -6.16 4.94
N ILE A 73 3.01 -5.06 5.50
CA ILE A 73 1.79 -4.41 4.98
C ILE A 73 1.93 -4.08 3.50
N THR A 74 3.07 -3.51 3.09
CA THR A 74 3.38 -3.19 1.69
C THR A 74 3.41 -4.45 0.83
N LYS A 75 4.09 -5.50 1.29
CA LYS A 75 4.15 -6.80 0.61
C LYS A 75 2.78 -7.46 0.47
N PHE A 76 1.90 -7.32 1.46
CA PHE A 76 0.50 -7.77 1.37
C PHE A 76 -0.30 -7.01 0.29
N ILE A 77 -0.07 -5.71 0.14
CA ILE A 77 -0.69 -4.90 -0.92
C ILE A 77 -0.21 -5.36 -2.30
N GLU A 78 1.09 -5.62 -2.46
CA GLU A 78 1.68 -6.15 -3.70
C GLU A 78 1.10 -7.53 -4.05
N MET A 79 1.11 -8.47 -3.10
CA MET A 79 0.55 -9.81 -3.31
C MET A 79 -0.94 -9.77 -3.69
N ARG A 80 -1.72 -8.88 -3.04
CA ARG A 80 -3.12 -8.67 -3.41
C ARG A 80 -3.24 -8.18 -4.86
N SER A 81 -2.41 -7.21 -5.26
CA SER A 81 -2.36 -6.70 -6.63
C SER A 81 -2.05 -7.80 -7.64
N HIS A 82 -1.08 -8.67 -7.33
CA HIS A 82 -0.72 -9.82 -8.16
C HIS A 82 -1.89 -10.79 -8.31
N LEU A 83 -2.58 -11.15 -7.21
CA LEU A 83 -3.76 -12.01 -7.27
C LEU A 83 -4.91 -11.37 -8.05
N GLN A 84 -5.09 -10.05 -7.94
CA GLN A 84 -6.08 -9.32 -8.72
C GLN A 84 -5.72 -9.35 -10.21
N GLY A 85 -4.45 -9.21 -10.58
CA GLY A 85 -3.93 -9.42 -11.93
C GLY A 85 -4.22 -10.83 -12.46
N CYS A 86 -3.94 -11.87 -11.66
CA CYS A 86 -4.26 -13.26 -12.00
C CYS A 86 -5.77 -13.47 -12.20
N SER A 87 -6.62 -12.84 -11.40
CA SER A 87 -8.09 -12.87 -11.55
C SER A 87 -8.54 -12.28 -12.90
N LEU A 88 -7.92 -11.16 -13.32
CA LEU A 88 -8.20 -10.52 -14.61
C LEU A 88 -7.71 -11.38 -15.79
N LYS A 89 -6.50 -11.96 -15.70
CA LYS A 89 -6.01 -12.93 -16.68
C LYS A 89 -6.97 -14.12 -16.81
N LEU A 90 -7.44 -14.66 -15.69
CA LEU A 90 -8.39 -15.76 -15.68
C LEU A 90 -9.74 -15.40 -16.32
N GLN A 91 -10.21 -14.16 -16.12
CA GLN A 91 -11.40 -13.65 -16.80
C GLN A 91 -11.21 -13.54 -18.32
N THR A 92 -10.01 -13.17 -18.77
CA THR A 92 -9.62 -13.15 -20.19
C THR A 92 -9.66 -14.56 -20.77
N VAL A 93 -9.03 -15.54 -20.10
CA VAL A 93 -9.07 -16.96 -20.50
C VAL A 93 -10.50 -17.49 -20.59
N LYS A 94 -11.38 -17.14 -19.64
CA LYS A 94 -12.80 -17.51 -19.68
C LYS A 94 -13.52 -16.96 -20.92
N SER A 95 -13.20 -15.72 -21.30
CA SER A 95 -13.80 -15.07 -22.47
C SER A 95 -13.30 -15.70 -23.78
N HIS A 96 -12.00 -15.99 -23.87
CA HIS A 96 -11.44 -16.75 -24.99
C HIS A 96 -12.06 -18.14 -25.11
N HIS A 97 -12.24 -18.87 -24.00
CA HIS A 97 -12.91 -20.17 -24.03
C HIS A 97 -14.34 -20.06 -24.56
N ALA A 98 -15.12 -19.06 -24.12
CA ALA A 98 -16.47 -18.85 -24.63
C ALA A 98 -16.49 -18.51 -26.12
N MET A 99 -15.53 -17.71 -26.59
CA MET A 99 -15.34 -17.41 -28.02
C MET A 99 -14.99 -18.67 -28.82
N ALA A 100 -14.05 -19.49 -28.33
CA ALA A 100 -13.67 -20.75 -28.95
C ALA A 100 -14.85 -21.74 -29.01
N GLU A 101 -15.67 -21.80 -27.95
CA GLU A 101 -16.88 -22.63 -27.91
C GLU A 101 -17.93 -22.16 -28.94
N ALA A 102 -18.13 -20.84 -29.05
CA ALA A 102 -19.01 -20.24 -30.05
C ALA A 102 -18.49 -20.50 -31.48
N MET A 103 -17.20 -20.24 -31.75
CA MET A 103 -16.57 -20.52 -33.04
C MET A 103 -16.65 -22.01 -33.40
N LYS A 104 -16.48 -22.92 -32.44
CA LYS A 104 -16.66 -24.36 -32.66
C LYS A 104 -18.10 -24.68 -33.05
N SER A 105 -19.09 -24.03 -32.44
CA SER A 105 -20.50 -24.21 -32.79
C SER A 105 -20.82 -23.66 -34.19
N THR A 106 -20.28 -22.48 -34.53
CA THR A 106 -20.41 -21.85 -35.83
C THR A 106 -19.69 -22.66 -36.91
N ALA A 107 -18.49 -23.16 -36.63
CA ALA A 107 -17.75 -24.04 -37.53
C ALA A 107 -18.49 -25.36 -37.76
N LYS A 108 -19.17 -25.92 -36.76
CA LYS A 108 -20.05 -27.09 -36.94
C LYS A 108 -21.29 -26.76 -37.79
N ALA A 109 -21.90 -25.60 -37.59
CA ALA A 109 -23.03 -25.13 -38.40
C ALA A 109 -22.59 -24.85 -39.84
N MET A 110 -21.47 -24.15 -40.01
CA MET A 110 -20.80 -23.96 -41.29
C MET A 110 -20.39 -25.27 -41.90
N HIS A 111 -19.87 -26.27 -41.18
CA HIS A 111 -19.52 -27.58 -41.75
C HIS A 111 -20.76 -28.33 -42.24
N LYS A 112 -21.87 -28.27 -41.49
CA LYS A 112 -23.17 -28.76 -41.95
C LYS A 112 -23.68 -28.00 -43.18
N MET A 113 -23.35 -26.71 -43.30
CA MET A 113 -23.61 -25.86 -44.47
C MET A 113 -22.56 -26.04 -45.60
N ASN A 114 -21.35 -26.54 -45.31
CA ASN A 114 -20.19 -26.70 -46.18
C ASN A 114 -20.18 -28.08 -46.88
N LYS A 115 -20.98 -29.02 -46.38
CA LYS A 115 -21.56 -30.02 -47.29
C LYS A 115 -22.30 -29.38 -48.48
N ALA A 116 -22.58 -28.07 -48.46
CA ALA A 116 -22.99 -27.28 -49.61
C ALA A 116 -21.99 -26.21 -50.12
N VAL A 117 -21.02 -25.65 -49.35
CA VAL A 117 -19.96 -24.69 -49.84
C VAL A 117 -18.66 -24.60 -48.97
N ASP A 118 -17.49 -24.80 -49.63
CA ASP A 118 -16.02 -24.69 -49.37
C ASP A 118 -15.33 -24.37 -47.99
N VAL A 119 -14.24 -25.10 -47.66
CA VAL A 119 -13.50 -25.24 -46.35
C VAL A 119 -12.24 -24.35 -46.08
N PRO A 120 -11.51 -23.78 -47.06
CA PRO A 120 -10.18 -23.17 -46.85
C PRO A 120 -10.08 -21.98 -45.87
N ALA A 121 -11.14 -21.19 -45.69
CA ALA A 121 -11.10 -19.99 -44.86
C ALA A 121 -10.97 -20.27 -43.35
N ILE A 122 -11.46 -21.44 -42.88
CA ILE A 122 -11.47 -21.81 -41.46
C ILE A 122 -10.05 -22.19 -41.00
N ASN A 123 -9.27 -22.89 -41.84
CA ASN A 123 -7.90 -23.27 -41.51
C ASN A 123 -6.99 -22.04 -41.38
N LYS A 124 -7.23 -21.00 -42.19
CA LYS A 124 -6.49 -19.73 -42.11
C LYS A 124 -6.81 -18.98 -40.80
N MET A 125 -8.09 -18.96 -40.39
CA MET A 125 -8.51 -18.32 -39.15
C MET A 125 -7.95 -19.00 -37.89
N MET A 126 -7.84 -20.34 -37.89
CA MET A 126 -7.18 -21.07 -36.80
C MET A 126 -5.67 -20.78 -36.73
N ALA A 127 -4.98 -20.73 -37.87
CA ALA A 127 -3.55 -20.43 -37.93
C ALA A 127 -3.24 -18.99 -37.49
N ASP A 128 -4.09 -18.03 -37.88
CA ASP A 128 -3.93 -16.63 -37.47
C ASP A 128 -4.17 -16.46 -35.96
N PHE A 129 -5.12 -17.21 -35.37
CA PHE A 129 -5.39 -17.21 -33.93
C PHE A 129 -4.22 -17.77 -33.10
N GLU A 130 -3.62 -18.89 -33.52
CA GLU A 130 -2.45 -19.47 -32.84
C GLU A 130 -1.26 -18.49 -32.83
N LYS A 131 -1.08 -17.76 -33.92
CA LYS A 131 -0.01 -16.77 -34.07
C LYS A 131 -0.20 -15.56 -33.15
N GLU A 132 -1.44 -15.12 -32.96
CA GLU A 132 -1.78 -14.00 -32.09
C GLU A 132 -1.73 -14.38 -30.60
N ASN A 133 -2.07 -15.63 -30.28
CA ASN A 133 -1.96 -16.18 -28.93
C ASN A 133 -0.50 -16.31 -28.47
N ALA A 134 0.40 -16.79 -29.35
CA ALA A 134 1.84 -16.87 -29.07
C ALA A 134 2.46 -15.47 -28.82
N LYS A 135 1.97 -14.44 -29.52
CA LYS A 135 2.42 -13.05 -29.32
C LYS A 135 2.04 -12.50 -27.94
N THR A 136 0.95 -13.02 -27.35
CA THR A 136 0.47 -12.61 -26.03
C THR A 136 1.25 -13.29 -24.91
N GLU A 137 1.71 -14.53 -25.09
CA GLU A 137 2.59 -15.23 -24.13
C GLU A 137 3.97 -14.56 -24.02
N ILE A 138 4.59 -14.21 -25.15
CA ILE A 138 5.89 -13.50 -25.19
C ILE A 138 5.82 -12.14 -24.47
N MET A 139 4.69 -11.43 -24.57
CA MET A 139 4.52 -10.16 -23.89
C MET A 139 4.38 -10.30 -22.37
N GLN A 140 3.91 -11.45 -21.88
CA GLN A 140 3.85 -11.73 -20.45
C GLN A 140 5.21 -12.14 -19.87
N GLU A 141 6.07 -12.77 -20.67
CA GLU A 141 7.44 -13.17 -20.29
C GLU A 141 8.35 -11.94 -20.14
N ILE A 142 8.30 -10.99 -21.08
CA ILE A 142 9.08 -9.73 -21.02
C ILE A 142 8.70 -8.84 -19.82
N MET A 143 7.49 -9.01 -19.27
CA MET A 143 7.01 -8.24 -18.12
C MET A 143 7.34 -8.90 -16.76
N GLY A 144 7.80 -10.16 -16.75
CA GLY A 144 8.20 -10.89 -15.54
C GLY A 144 9.65 -10.64 -15.13
N ASP A 145 10.57 -10.52 -16.10
CA ASP A 145 12.02 -10.48 -15.85
C ASP A 145 12.56 -9.11 -15.43
N THR A 146 11.75 -8.04 -15.42
CA THR A 146 12.21 -6.69 -15.01
C THR A 146 11.89 -6.32 -13.56
N ILE A 147 11.33 -7.24 -12.76
CA ILE A 147 10.86 -6.95 -11.39
C ILE A 147 11.65 -7.71 -10.30
N ASP A 148 12.43 -8.73 -10.65
CA ASP A 148 13.10 -9.60 -9.65
C ASP A 148 14.54 -9.16 -9.26
N ASP A 149 15.03 -8.03 -9.78
CA ASP A 149 16.43 -7.58 -9.60
C ASP A 149 16.60 -6.43 -8.57
N ALA A 150 15.59 -6.18 -7.72
CA ALA A 150 15.56 -5.01 -6.82
C ALA A 150 15.45 -5.33 -5.32
N LEU A 151 15.68 -6.59 -4.90
CA LEU A 151 15.60 -7.02 -3.50
C LEU A 151 16.93 -7.55 -2.96
N GLY A 152 18.03 -6.96 -3.41
CA GLY A 152 19.27 -7.00 -2.65
C GLY A 152 19.40 -5.70 -1.87
N ASP A 153 19.11 -5.73 -0.57
CA ASP A 153 19.85 -4.83 0.31
C ASP A 153 20.09 -5.45 1.68
N GLU A 154 21.35 -5.35 2.08
CA GLU A 154 21.99 -6.02 3.21
C GLU A 154 21.82 -5.19 4.48
N ASN A 155 21.58 -5.86 5.61
CA ASN A 155 21.50 -5.21 6.91
C ASN A 155 22.84 -4.55 7.29
N ASN A 156 22.85 -3.23 7.40
CA ASN A 156 23.95 -2.45 7.97
C ASN A 156 23.58 -1.89 9.36
N GLU A 157 24.47 -1.98 10.35
CA GLU A 157 24.21 -1.56 11.74
C GLU A 157 24.07 -0.03 11.89
N GLU A 158 24.69 0.76 11.01
CA GLU A 158 24.56 2.23 11.01
C GLU A 158 23.16 2.69 10.54
N GLU A 159 22.52 1.92 9.67
CA GLU A 159 21.16 2.20 9.22
C GLU A 159 20.16 2.00 10.36
N GLU A 160 20.45 1.13 11.33
CA GLU A 160 19.54 0.85 12.44
C GLU A 160 19.30 2.08 13.31
N GLU A 161 20.33 2.88 13.59
CA GLU A 161 20.18 4.11 14.38
C GLU A 161 19.45 5.20 13.60
N GLN A 162 19.70 5.28 12.29
CA GLN A 162 18.98 6.18 11.39
C GLN A 162 17.49 5.82 11.31
N ILE A 163 17.17 4.53 11.20
CA ILE A 163 15.80 4.01 11.19
C ILE A 163 15.08 4.35 12.49
N VAL A 164 15.73 4.18 13.65
CA VAL A 164 15.13 4.53 14.94
C VAL A 164 14.84 6.02 15.03
N ASN A 165 15.81 6.87 14.67
CA ASN A 165 15.62 8.32 14.68
C ASN A 165 14.50 8.75 13.73
N GLN A 166 14.46 8.20 12.52
CA GLN A 166 13.39 8.45 11.55
C GLN A 166 12.02 8.04 12.11
N VAL A 167 11.91 6.87 12.73
CA VAL A 167 10.66 6.40 13.35
C VAL A 167 10.24 7.34 14.49
N LEU A 168 11.18 7.79 15.34
CA LEU A 168 10.88 8.70 16.44
C LEU A 168 10.42 10.09 15.94
N ASP A 169 11.04 10.59 14.87
CA ASP A 169 10.66 11.84 14.22
C ASP A 169 9.27 11.74 13.57
N GLU A 170 8.98 10.66 12.83
CA GLU A 170 7.66 10.39 12.24
C GLU A 170 6.55 10.30 13.30
N ILE A 171 6.89 9.78 14.47
CA ILE A 171 5.97 9.60 15.60
C ILE A 171 5.77 10.91 16.38
N GLY A 172 6.65 11.90 16.18
CA GLY A 172 6.61 13.23 16.80
C GLY A 172 7.18 13.27 18.22
N ILE A 173 8.17 12.41 18.53
CA ILE A 173 8.88 12.42 19.83
C ILE A 173 10.23 13.09 19.64
N SER A 174 10.22 14.42 19.55
CA SER A 174 11.44 15.19 19.68
C SER A 174 11.87 15.16 21.14
N PHE A 175 13.02 14.54 21.46
CA PHE A 175 13.60 14.49 22.82
C PHE A 175 14.05 15.86 23.37
N GLY A 176 13.54 16.98 22.83
CA GLY A 176 14.15 18.30 22.95
C GLY A 176 13.30 19.44 23.51
N GLU A 177 11.99 19.33 23.66
CA GLU A 177 11.16 20.48 24.07
C GLU A 177 10.08 20.09 25.08
N GLU A 178 10.48 19.81 26.32
CA GLU A 178 9.63 19.99 27.52
C GLU A 178 10.49 19.87 28.80
N LEU A 179 11.45 20.79 28.94
CA LEU A 179 11.99 21.16 30.25
C LEU A 179 11.53 22.60 30.53
N PRO A 180 10.44 22.82 31.30
CA PRO A 180 10.27 24.11 31.94
C PRO A 180 11.44 24.23 32.93
N GLN A 181 12.38 25.13 32.63
CA GLN A 181 13.44 25.51 33.55
C GLN A 181 12.80 25.99 34.85
N ALA A 182 12.76 25.10 35.84
CA ALA A 182 12.51 25.46 37.21
C ALA A 182 13.75 26.17 37.77
N SER A 183 13.57 27.45 38.10
CA SER A 183 14.27 28.17 39.17
C SER A 183 15.75 28.52 38.96
N ALA A 184 15.98 29.78 38.56
CA ALA A 184 17.09 30.58 39.08
C ALA A 184 16.53 31.87 39.73
N MET A 185 15.89 31.65 40.88
CA MET A 185 16.09 32.39 42.13
C MET A 185 16.82 33.74 42.02
N GLY A 186 16.04 34.82 42.15
CA GLY A 186 16.52 36.18 42.44
C GLY A 186 15.45 36.94 43.22
N THR A 187 15.54 36.94 44.55
CA THR A 187 14.80 37.80 45.48
C THR A 187 15.76 38.83 46.09
N PRO A 188 15.32 39.86 46.84
CA PRO A 188 14.05 40.62 46.83
C PRO A 188 14.27 42.17 46.87
N GLY A 189 13.24 42.96 46.55
CA GLY A 189 13.22 44.41 46.80
C GLY A 189 11.82 44.93 47.13
N GLN A 190 11.59 45.22 48.42
CA GLN A 190 10.49 46.03 49.00
C GLN A 190 10.43 47.42 48.33
N MET A 191 9.37 48.24 48.29
CA MET A 191 8.12 48.48 49.06
C MET A 191 7.32 49.45 48.14
N GLU A 192 5.99 49.43 48.02
CA GLU A 192 5.03 50.24 48.81
C GLU A 192 3.58 50.05 48.28
N ALA A 193 2.62 50.53 49.09
CA ALA A 193 1.22 50.12 49.20
C ALA A 193 0.20 50.75 48.21
N SER A 194 -0.95 50.07 48.13
CA SER A 194 -2.27 50.33 47.48
C SER A 194 -2.96 51.68 47.86
N PRO A 195 -4.18 52.06 47.36
CA PRO A 195 -5.19 51.31 46.56
C PRO A 195 -6.00 52.09 45.46
N GLY A 196 -6.76 51.40 44.59
CA GLY A 196 -7.97 51.99 43.95
C GLY A 196 -8.37 51.60 42.50
N LYS A 197 -9.13 50.50 42.35
CA LYS A 197 -10.29 50.21 41.44
C LYS A 197 -10.43 50.80 39.99
N VAL A 198 -10.49 49.83 39.03
CA VAL A 198 -11.32 49.59 37.80
C VAL A 198 -11.21 50.39 36.48
N ALA A 199 -11.09 49.59 35.40
CA ALA A 199 -11.43 49.77 33.97
C ALA A 199 -10.51 50.71 33.16
N VAL A 200 -10.01 50.43 31.96
CA VAL A 200 -10.55 49.75 30.75
C VAL A 200 -9.39 49.11 29.97
N VAL A 201 -9.69 48.04 29.23
CA VAL A 201 -8.78 47.32 28.32
C VAL A 201 -8.50 48.16 27.07
N GLU A 202 -7.24 48.47 26.80
CA GLU A 202 -6.76 48.88 25.48
C GLU A 202 -5.35 48.30 25.32
N ALA A 203 -5.25 47.18 24.60
CA ALA A 203 -3.98 46.53 24.32
C ALA A 203 -3.41 47.15 23.04
N ASP A 204 -2.38 47.98 23.20
CA ASP A 204 -1.44 48.35 22.14
C ASP A 204 -0.75 47.07 21.63
N ASP A 205 -1.22 46.53 20.51
CA ASP A 205 -0.60 45.41 19.82
C ASP A 205 0.43 45.94 18.80
N PRO A 206 1.75 45.82 19.05
CA PRO A 206 2.79 46.40 18.21
C PRO A 206 2.82 45.84 16.77
N ALA A 207 2.12 44.73 16.52
CA ALA A 207 1.99 44.14 15.20
C ALA A 207 1.15 44.98 14.22
N LEU A 208 0.18 45.77 14.72
CA LEU A 208 -0.68 46.59 13.86
C LEU A 208 0.03 47.86 13.37
N SER A 209 0.90 48.45 14.20
CA SER A 209 1.71 49.62 13.84
C SER A 209 2.74 49.30 12.74
N GLU A 210 3.31 48.09 12.74
CA GLU A 210 4.24 47.64 11.70
C GLU A 210 3.53 47.39 10.35
N LEU A 211 2.28 46.92 10.38
CA LEU A 211 1.45 46.72 9.19
C LEU A 211 1.05 48.04 8.52
N GLU A 212 0.71 49.07 9.31
CA GLU A 212 0.39 50.41 8.79
C GLU A 212 1.62 51.11 8.20
N ALA A 213 2.80 50.93 8.81
CA ALA A 213 4.06 51.47 8.29
C ALA A 213 4.44 50.84 6.93
N ARG A 214 4.21 49.52 6.76
CA ARG A 214 4.42 48.84 5.46
C ARG A 214 3.44 49.29 4.38
N LEU A 215 2.19 49.58 4.74
CA LEU A 215 1.17 50.01 3.78
C LEU A 215 1.45 51.43 3.24
N ASN A 216 1.99 52.32 4.07
CA ASN A 216 2.34 53.68 3.65
C ASN A 216 3.57 53.75 2.74
N ASN A 217 4.52 52.80 2.84
CA ASN A 217 5.68 52.74 1.95
C ASN A 217 5.38 52.27 0.52
N LEU A 218 4.19 51.71 0.26
CA LEU A 218 3.76 51.27 -1.07
C LEU A 218 2.95 52.34 -1.85
N LYS A 219 2.62 53.46 -1.21
CA LYS A 219 1.82 54.55 -1.81
C LYS A 219 2.66 55.77 -2.24
N ARG A 220 3.97 55.59 -2.47
CA ARG A 220 4.86 56.67 -2.94
C ARG A 220 5.60 56.30 -4.21
#